data_AF-A0A1X0U3D8-F1
#
_entry.id   AF-A0A1X0U3D8-F1
#
_cell.length_a   1.000
_cell.length_b   1.000
_cell.length_c   1.000
_cell.angle_alpha   90.00
_cell.angle_beta   90.00
_cell.angle_gamma   90.00
#
_symmetry.space_group_name_H-M   'P 1'
#
loop_
_entity.id
_entity.type
_entity.pdbx_description
1 polymer ?
#
loop_
_entity_poly.entity_id
_entity_poly.type
_entity_poly.pdbx_seq_one_letter_code
_entity_poly.pdbx_strand_id
1 'polypeptide(L)'
;MLKEHTLLAVFSLPSDVFHPGSSSVAYCMVFELGVRHSDTHKTFFGYYKDDAFQKRKNLGRVEKAEGSWAETEKEWLNLYRNKIEKDGIPVLKTINANDEWLAEAYMKINYSSISIKNFEKTVRECASFVVKLGKANLSNTAPKMQKINKNLNISNWKYFELGTLFKIESTKGDNTNNLIEGGGDVAYIAAKKESNGYEFMWSLNDNKEYISRGNCIYLYNLSKEAQATRCIKDMILSE
;
A
#
# COMPACT_ATOMS: atom_id res chain seq x y z
N MET A 1 16.64 13.81 19.02
CA MET A 1 16.78 12.33 19.03
C MET A 1 18.21 11.91 18.70
N LEU A 2 18.58 11.57 17.46
CA LEU A 2 19.88 10.90 17.17
C LEU A 2 21.15 11.62 17.65
N LYS A 3 21.12 12.95 17.79
CA LYS A 3 22.24 13.74 18.33
C LYS A 3 22.67 13.35 19.76
N GLU A 4 21.75 12.83 20.58
CA GLU A 4 22.01 12.50 21.99
C GLU A 4 21.57 11.07 22.37
N HIS A 5 20.88 10.35 21.48
CA HIS A 5 20.29 9.03 21.71
C HIS A 5 20.52 8.12 20.50
N THR A 6 20.57 6.80 20.69
CA THR A 6 20.83 5.83 19.63
C THR A 6 19.55 5.06 19.32
N LEU A 7 19.08 5.12 18.08
CA LEU A 7 17.95 4.29 17.62
C LEU A 7 18.43 2.83 17.46
N LEU A 8 18.05 1.97 18.39
CA LEU A 8 18.41 0.54 18.39
C LEU A 8 17.49 -0.29 17.48
N ALA A 9 16.21 0.07 17.42
CA ALA A 9 15.21 -0.67 16.66
C ALA A 9 14.00 0.17 16.24
N VAL A 10 13.36 -0.25 15.14
CA VAL A 10 12.01 0.14 14.74
C VAL A 10 11.22 -1.12 14.40
N PHE A 11 10.01 -1.23 14.91
CA PHE A 11 9.07 -2.31 14.60
C PHE A 11 7.80 -1.75 13.97
N SER A 12 7.49 -2.21 12.76
CA SER A 12 6.26 -1.84 12.04
C SER A 12 5.16 -2.84 12.36
N LEU A 13 4.19 -2.43 13.17
CA LEU A 13 3.18 -3.31 13.76
C LEU A 13 1.87 -3.34 12.93
N PRO A 14 0.99 -4.34 13.15
CA PRO A 14 -0.27 -4.46 12.41
C PRO A 14 -1.16 -3.22 12.57
N SER A 15 -1.94 -2.89 11.54
CA SER A 15 -2.81 -1.70 11.52
C SER A 15 -4.02 -1.77 12.47
N ASP A 16 -4.21 -2.90 13.14
CA ASP A 16 -5.35 -3.19 13.98
C ASP A 16 -4.96 -3.69 15.39
N VAL A 17 -3.72 -3.42 15.83
CA VAL A 17 -3.26 -3.65 17.22
C VAL A 17 -4.19 -2.99 18.23
N PHE A 18 -4.63 -1.76 17.96
CA PHE A 18 -5.52 -0.99 18.83
C PHE A 18 -7.01 -1.23 18.58
N HIS A 19 -7.40 -2.24 17.79
CA HIS A 19 -8.80 -2.56 17.54
C HIS A 19 -9.48 -3.12 18.81
N PRO A 20 -10.69 -2.66 19.20
CA PRO A 20 -11.60 -1.77 18.46
C PRO A 20 -11.41 -0.26 18.71
N GLY A 21 -10.56 0.15 19.66
CA GLY A 21 -10.41 1.55 20.07
C GLY A 21 -9.81 2.49 19.02
N SER A 22 -9.00 1.98 18.09
CA SER A 22 -8.46 2.76 16.96
C SER A 22 -8.08 1.89 15.75
N SER A 23 -8.05 2.53 14.58
CA SER A 23 -7.51 2.02 13.30
C SER A 23 -6.11 2.59 12.96
N SER A 24 -5.48 3.32 13.88
CA SER A 24 -4.13 3.89 13.70
C SER A 24 -3.09 2.80 13.45
N VAL A 25 -2.24 3.00 12.45
CA VAL A 25 -1.04 2.17 12.23
C VAL A 25 -0.02 2.46 13.32
N ALA A 26 0.48 1.40 13.97
CA ALA A 26 1.43 1.51 15.07
C ALA A 26 2.87 1.22 14.62
N TYR A 27 3.80 2.02 15.13
CA TYR A 27 5.24 1.81 15.01
C TYR A 27 5.86 1.93 16.39
N CYS A 28 6.74 0.98 16.75
CA CYS A 28 7.45 0.99 18.03
C CYS A 28 8.93 1.26 17.78
N MET A 29 9.49 2.28 18.42
CA MET A 29 10.90 2.67 18.28
C MET A 29 11.62 2.48 19.62
N VAL A 30 12.78 1.82 19.59
CA VAL A 30 13.60 1.57 20.79
C VAL A 30 14.83 2.46 20.72
N PHE A 31 15.00 3.33 21.72
CA PHE A 31 16.15 4.21 21.85
C PHE A 31 16.99 3.85 23.08
N GLU A 32 18.31 3.89 22.92
CA GLU A 32 19.26 3.99 24.01
C GLU A 32 19.49 5.48 24.32
N LEU A 33 19.26 5.87 25.57
CA LEU A 33 19.35 7.27 26.01
C LEU A 33 20.78 7.62 26.45
N GLY A 34 21.18 8.87 26.24
CA GLY A 34 22.53 9.38 26.58
C GLY A 34 23.68 8.92 25.66
N VAL A 35 23.43 7.98 24.74
CA VAL A 35 24.43 7.46 23.79
C VAL A 35 24.14 8.04 22.40
N ARG A 36 25.04 8.86 21.86
CA ARG A 36 24.89 9.47 20.52
C ARG A 36 24.88 8.41 19.42
N HIS A 37 23.99 8.57 18.43
CA HIS A 37 23.95 7.65 17.29
C HIS A 37 25.25 7.76 16.47
N SER A 38 25.85 6.61 16.17
CA SER A 38 27.06 6.49 15.35
C SER A 38 26.70 6.20 13.89
N ASP A 39 27.43 6.80 12.95
CA ASP A 39 27.36 6.48 11.50
C ASP A 39 27.82 5.04 11.18
N THR A 40 28.26 4.28 12.17
CA THR A 40 28.55 2.83 12.07
C THR A 40 27.52 1.94 12.77
N HIS A 41 26.54 2.52 13.47
CA HIS A 41 25.49 1.76 14.13
C HIS A 41 24.59 1.06 13.11
N LYS A 42 24.08 -0.13 13.45
CA LYS A 42 23.10 -0.85 12.64
C LYS A 42 21.79 -0.95 13.40
N THR A 43 20.85 -0.08 13.06
CA THR A 43 19.48 -0.10 13.56
C THR A 43 18.76 -1.35 13.05
N PHE A 44 18.00 -2.01 13.93
CA PHE A 44 17.19 -3.17 13.56
C PHE A 44 15.78 -2.73 13.12
N PHE A 45 15.42 -3.02 11.87
CA PHE A 45 14.11 -2.69 11.31
C PHE A 45 13.28 -3.97 11.14
N GLY A 46 12.34 -4.23 12.04
CA GLY A 46 11.47 -5.41 12.01
C GLY A 46 10.09 -5.12 11.43
N TYR A 47 9.73 -5.77 10.32
CA TYR A 47 8.40 -5.68 9.75
C TYR A 47 7.50 -6.79 10.28
N TYR A 48 6.61 -6.40 11.19
CA TYR A 48 5.88 -7.27 12.08
C TYR A 48 4.36 -7.12 11.88
N LYS A 49 3.92 -6.91 10.63
CA LYS A 49 2.49 -6.77 10.25
C LYS A 49 1.69 -8.07 10.34
N ASP A 50 2.35 -9.23 10.37
CA ASP A 50 1.72 -10.52 10.65
C ASP A 50 2.20 -11.03 12.01
N ASP A 51 1.50 -10.62 13.06
CA ASP A 51 1.77 -10.98 14.46
C ASP A 51 1.08 -12.27 14.90
N ALA A 52 0.68 -13.12 13.95
CA ALA A 52 -0.14 -14.32 14.19
C ALA A 52 -1.52 -14.07 14.82
N PHE A 53 -1.99 -12.82 14.97
CA PHE A 53 -3.38 -12.52 15.35
C PHE A 53 -4.29 -12.32 14.14
N GLN A 54 -5.59 -12.47 14.37
CA GLN A 54 -6.67 -12.17 13.43
C GLN A 54 -7.85 -11.53 14.16
N LYS A 55 -8.59 -10.66 13.48
CA LYS A 55 -9.85 -10.13 14.01
C LYS A 55 -10.97 -11.15 13.88
N ARG A 56 -11.68 -11.44 14.98
CA ARG A 56 -12.95 -12.17 14.97
C ARG A 56 -14.09 -11.27 15.45
N LYS A 57 -15.24 -11.37 14.78
CA LYS A 57 -16.46 -10.63 15.12
C LYS A 57 -16.83 -10.90 16.58
N ASN A 58 -17.13 -9.84 17.34
CA ASN A 58 -17.48 -9.85 18.76
C ASN A 58 -16.38 -10.37 19.73
N LEU A 59 -15.19 -10.77 19.24
CA LEU A 59 -14.09 -11.30 20.05
C LEU A 59 -12.82 -10.44 20.01
N GLY A 60 -12.72 -9.48 19.08
CA GLY A 60 -11.55 -8.62 18.93
C GLY A 60 -10.39 -9.34 18.23
N ARG A 61 -9.15 -9.08 18.68
CA ARG A 61 -7.96 -9.82 18.22
C ARG A 61 -7.87 -11.16 18.95
N VAL A 62 -7.73 -12.25 18.21
CA VAL A 62 -7.41 -13.58 18.75
C VAL A 62 -6.31 -14.22 17.91
N GLU A 63 -5.59 -15.18 18.47
CA GLU A 63 -4.58 -15.92 17.71
C GLU A 63 -5.19 -16.62 16.48
N LYS A 64 -4.39 -16.77 15.43
CA LYS A 64 -4.79 -17.50 14.20
C LYS A 64 -4.99 -18.99 14.49
N ALA A 65 -4.05 -19.58 15.22
CA ALA A 65 -4.09 -20.92 15.77
C ALA A 65 -3.58 -20.89 17.23
N GLU A 66 -3.94 -21.90 18.03
CA GLU A 66 -3.50 -21.98 19.43
C GLU A 66 -1.97 -22.08 19.54
N GLY A 67 -1.35 -21.16 20.29
CA GLY A 67 0.11 -21.10 20.48
C GLY A 67 0.89 -20.42 19.35
N SER A 68 0.20 -19.94 18.30
CA SER A 68 0.84 -19.27 17.15
C SER A 68 1.50 -17.94 17.54
N TRP A 69 1.00 -17.23 18.56
CA TRP A 69 1.70 -16.07 19.11
C TRP A 69 3.02 -16.48 19.77
N ALA A 70 3.02 -17.52 20.61
CA ALA A 70 4.22 -17.95 21.35
C ALA A 70 5.38 -18.38 20.43
N GLU A 71 5.07 -19.01 19.29
CA GLU A 71 6.07 -19.32 18.26
C GLU A 71 6.59 -18.04 17.58
N THR A 72 5.70 -17.12 17.20
CA THR A 72 6.01 -15.84 16.56
C THR A 72 6.86 -14.95 17.45
N GLU A 73 6.49 -14.80 18.73
CA GLU A 73 7.23 -14.04 19.75
C GLU A 73 8.65 -14.61 19.92
N LYS A 74 8.77 -15.93 20.03
CA LYS A 74 10.06 -16.62 20.16
C LYS A 74 10.95 -16.36 18.94
N GLU A 75 10.42 -16.41 17.72
CA GLU A 75 11.17 -16.04 16.52
C GLU A 75 11.59 -14.57 16.55
N TRP A 76 10.67 -13.63 16.79
CA TRP A 76 10.95 -12.19 16.75
C TRP A 76 11.98 -11.76 17.80
N LEU A 77 11.88 -12.31 19.02
CA LEU A 77 12.88 -12.08 20.08
C LEU A 77 14.24 -12.67 19.71
N ASN A 78 14.28 -13.85 19.09
CA ASN A 78 15.52 -14.45 18.61
C ASN A 78 16.18 -13.58 17.51
N LEU A 79 15.41 -13.17 16.51
CA LEU A 79 15.89 -12.31 15.42
C LEU A 79 16.41 -10.96 15.96
N TYR A 80 15.66 -10.31 16.85
CA TYR A 80 16.04 -9.02 17.42
C TYR A 80 17.27 -9.08 18.32
N ARG A 81 17.34 -10.05 19.25
CA ARG A 81 18.44 -10.18 20.21
C ARG A 81 19.75 -10.58 19.52
N ASN A 82 19.68 -11.51 18.57
CA ASN A 82 20.85 -12.01 17.84
C ASN A 82 21.16 -11.19 16.58
N LYS A 83 20.40 -10.11 16.29
CA LYS A 83 20.56 -9.23 15.12
C LYS A 83 20.63 -10.02 13.81
N ILE A 84 19.70 -10.95 13.64
CA ILE A 84 19.60 -11.81 12.45
C ILE A 84 18.65 -11.15 11.44
N GLU A 85 19.12 -10.96 10.21
CA GLU A 85 18.29 -10.54 9.08
C GLU A 85 17.53 -11.74 8.49
N LYS A 86 16.28 -11.54 8.07
CA LYS A 86 15.47 -12.57 7.38
C LYS A 86 14.61 -11.87 6.33
N ASP A 87 14.75 -12.27 5.07
CA ASP A 87 14.04 -11.64 3.94
C ASP A 87 12.52 -11.60 4.20
N GLY A 88 11.94 -10.40 4.08
CA GLY A 88 10.51 -10.16 4.35
C GLY A 88 10.13 -9.98 5.83
N ILE A 89 11.07 -10.10 6.78
CA ILE A 89 10.81 -9.87 8.21
C ILE A 89 11.73 -8.73 8.75
N PRO A 90 12.93 -8.92 9.35
CA PRO A 90 13.80 -7.81 9.71
C PRO A 90 15.01 -7.62 8.79
N VAL A 91 15.50 -6.38 8.78
CA VAL A 91 16.72 -5.93 8.10
C VAL A 91 17.56 -5.06 9.04
N LEU A 92 18.88 -5.10 8.89
CA LEU A 92 19.82 -4.24 9.62
C LEU A 92 20.30 -3.11 8.72
N LYS A 93 20.09 -1.87 9.16
CA LYS A 93 20.47 -0.70 8.37
C LYS A 93 21.15 0.38 9.21
N THR A 94 22.26 0.88 8.70
CA THR A 94 22.88 2.13 9.16
C THR A 94 22.13 3.30 8.52
N ILE A 95 21.69 4.22 9.37
CA ILE A 95 20.82 5.35 9.02
C ILE A 95 21.34 6.65 9.66
N ASN A 96 20.96 7.77 9.09
CA ASN A 96 21.21 9.11 9.62
C ASN A 96 19.88 9.84 9.94
N ALA A 97 19.97 11.10 10.38
CA ALA A 97 18.82 11.88 10.83
C ALA A 97 17.85 12.31 9.70
N ASN A 98 18.26 12.22 8.43
CA ASN A 98 17.45 12.55 7.26
C ASN A 98 16.85 11.31 6.56
N ASP A 99 17.24 10.11 6.98
CA ASP A 99 16.71 8.87 6.40
C ASP A 99 15.33 8.53 7.01
N GLU A 100 14.53 7.74 6.31
CA GLU A 100 13.22 7.28 6.80
C GLU A 100 13.38 6.31 7.98
N TRP A 101 12.55 6.41 9.02
CA TRP A 101 12.67 5.58 10.24
C TRP A 101 11.57 4.52 10.33
N LEU A 102 11.20 3.94 9.19
CA LEU A 102 10.17 2.90 9.05
C LEU A 102 10.79 1.67 8.38
N ALA A 103 10.40 0.46 8.82
CA ALA A 103 11.01 -0.77 8.29
C ALA A 103 10.73 -0.95 6.79
N GLU A 104 9.54 -0.53 6.36
CA GLU A 104 9.03 -0.53 4.99
C GLU A 104 10.03 0.10 3.98
N ALA A 105 10.81 1.11 4.39
CA ALA A 105 11.78 1.78 3.53
C ALA A 105 13.02 0.92 3.19
N TYR A 106 13.34 -0.08 4.02
CA TYR A 106 14.55 -0.90 3.92
C TYR A 106 14.27 -2.37 3.55
N MET A 107 13.01 -2.78 3.55
CA MET A 107 12.62 -4.12 3.17
C MET A 107 12.82 -4.40 1.68
N LYS A 108 13.25 -5.63 1.38
CA LYS A 108 13.02 -6.22 0.06
C LYS A 108 11.58 -6.71 -0.03
N ILE A 109 10.76 -6.04 -0.85
CA ILE A 109 9.42 -6.53 -1.19
C ILE A 109 9.57 -7.85 -1.97
N ASN A 110 9.01 -8.93 -1.43
CA ASN A 110 9.02 -10.24 -2.09
C ASN A 110 7.86 -10.34 -3.11
N TYR A 111 8.20 -10.34 -4.41
CA TYR A 111 7.22 -10.46 -5.49
C TYR A 111 6.90 -11.89 -5.92
N SER A 112 7.42 -12.92 -5.24
CA SER A 112 7.21 -14.33 -5.61
C SER A 112 5.74 -14.77 -5.56
N SER A 113 4.89 -14.02 -4.86
CA SER A 113 3.43 -14.23 -4.80
C SER A 113 2.65 -13.54 -5.93
N ILE A 114 3.28 -12.63 -6.71
CA ILE A 114 2.63 -11.98 -7.84
C ILE A 114 2.66 -12.93 -9.04
N SER A 115 1.48 -13.25 -9.55
CA SER A 115 1.30 -14.09 -10.74
C SER A 115 0.47 -13.39 -11.81
N ILE A 116 0.52 -13.90 -13.05
CA ILE A 116 -0.35 -13.42 -14.12
C ILE A 116 -1.85 -13.53 -13.77
N LYS A 117 -2.24 -14.48 -12.89
CA LYS A 117 -3.63 -14.59 -12.42
C LYS A 117 -4.09 -13.38 -11.61
N ASN A 118 -3.18 -12.71 -10.90
CA ASN A 118 -3.46 -11.46 -10.19
C ASN A 118 -3.77 -10.35 -11.21
N PHE A 119 -2.94 -10.21 -12.24
CA PHE A 119 -3.14 -9.25 -13.33
C PHE A 119 -4.46 -9.51 -14.08
N GLU A 120 -4.72 -10.75 -14.50
CA GLU A 120 -5.98 -11.12 -15.13
C GLU A 120 -7.20 -10.82 -14.26
N LYS A 121 -7.09 -11.02 -12.94
CA LYS A 121 -8.17 -10.67 -11.99
C LYS A 121 -8.44 -9.17 -12.02
N THR A 122 -7.42 -8.34 -11.90
CA THR A 122 -7.56 -6.87 -11.96
C THR A 122 -8.14 -6.41 -13.31
N VAL A 123 -7.73 -7.01 -14.42
CA VAL A 123 -8.31 -6.72 -15.75
C VAL A 123 -9.78 -7.14 -15.83
N ARG A 124 -10.16 -8.30 -15.30
CA ARG A 124 -11.57 -8.74 -15.22
C ARG A 124 -12.42 -7.83 -14.34
N GLU A 125 -11.89 -7.34 -13.22
CA GLU A 125 -12.54 -6.39 -12.34
C GLU A 125 -12.76 -5.04 -13.04
N CYS A 126 -11.76 -4.55 -13.78
CA CYS A 126 -11.87 -3.36 -14.62
C CYS A 126 -12.92 -3.53 -15.75
N ALA A 127 -12.90 -4.65 -16.48
CA ALA A 127 -13.87 -4.92 -17.55
C ALA A 127 -15.31 -5.01 -16.99
N SER A 128 -15.49 -5.71 -15.86
CA SER A 128 -16.78 -5.80 -15.16
C SER A 128 -17.29 -4.42 -14.73
N PHE A 129 -16.39 -3.53 -14.33
CA PHE A 129 -16.71 -2.15 -13.99
C PHE A 129 -17.20 -1.34 -15.21
N VAL A 130 -16.51 -1.41 -16.35
CA VAL A 130 -16.94 -0.73 -17.59
C VAL A 130 -18.33 -1.23 -18.06
N VAL A 131 -18.60 -2.53 -17.93
CA VAL A 131 -19.92 -3.11 -18.21
C VAL A 131 -20.99 -2.58 -17.24
N LYS A 132 -20.68 -2.51 -15.93
CA LYS A 132 -21.59 -1.96 -14.90
C LYS A 132 -21.99 -0.50 -15.18
N LEU A 133 -21.10 0.30 -15.77
CA LEU A 133 -21.38 1.68 -16.17
C LEU A 133 -22.22 1.81 -17.46
N GLY A 134 -22.55 0.71 -18.15
CA GLY A 134 -23.19 0.76 -19.46
C GLY A 134 -22.30 1.31 -20.58
N LYS A 135 -20.99 1.50 -20.32
CA LYS A 135 -20.01 2.07 -21.27
C LYS A 135 -19.32 1.00 -22.13
N ALA A 136 -19.69 -0.27 -21.99
CA ALA A 136 -19.17 -1.37 -22.78
C ALA A 136 -19.94 -1.54 -24.10
N ASN A 137 -19.27 -1.40 -25.24
CA ASN A 137 -19.81 -1.75 -26.55
C ASN A 137 -19.83 -3.28 -26.74
N LEU A 138 -20.86 -3.94 -26.17
CA LEU A 138 -21.04 -5.39 -26.24
C LEU A 138 -21.56 -5.90 -27.60
N SER A 139 -21.84 -4.99 -28.55
CA SER A 139 -22.62 -5.29 -29.77
C SER A 139 -21.87 -6.08 -30.85
N ASN A 140 -20.53 -6.17 -30.81
CA ASN A 140 -19.76 -7.01 -31.74
C ASN A 140 -18.34 -7.30 -31.21
N THR A 141 -18.21 -8.25 -30.28
CA THR A 141 -17.02 -9.11 -30.13
C THR A 141 -17.30 -10.18 -29.08
N ALA A 142 -17.16 -11.45 -29.46
CA ALA A 142 -16.74 -12.44 -28.47
C ALA A 142 -15.30 -12.09 -28.10
N PRO A 143 -14.99 -11.72 -26.84
CA PRO A 143 -13.64 -11.30 -26.49
C PRO A 143 -12.70 -12.49 -26.68
N LYS A 144 -11.83 -12.43 -27.69
CA LYS A 144 -10.73 -13.38 -27.86
C LYS A 144 -9.75 -13.16 -26.71
N MET A 145 -10.00 -13.81 -25.58
CA MET A 145 -9.08 -13.86 -24.45
C MET A 145 -7.77 -14.52 -24.91
N GLN A 146 -6.82 -13.70 -25.36
CA GLN A 146 -5.45 -14.16 -25.55
C GLN A 146 -4.92 -14.56 -24.18
N LYS A 147 -4.59 -15.84 -24.04
CA LYS A 147 -3.99 -16.39 -22.83
C LYS A 147 -2.59 -15.76 -22.69
N ILE A 148 -2.41 -14.87 -21.72
CA ILE A 148 -1.15 -14.14 -21.51
C ILE A 148 -0.13 -15.10 -20.90
N ASN A 149 0.46 -15.97 -21.70
CA ASN A 149 1.54 -16.89 -21.31
C ASN A 149 2.90 -16.15 -21.23
N LYS A 150 2.94 -14.95 -20.65
CA LYS A 150 4.19 -14.23 -20.34
C LYS A 150 4.47 -14.33 -18.85
N ASN A 151 5.61 -14.89 -18.49
CA ASN A 151 6.14 -14.79 -17.13
C ASN A 151 6.45 -13.32 -16.83
N LEU A 152 6.09 -12.86 -15.62
CA LEU A 152 6.36 -11.49 -15.20
C LEU A 152 7.87 -11.31 -14.97
N ASN A 153 8.55 -10.57 -15.85
CA ASN A 153 9.95 -10.26 -15.64
C ASN A 153 10.11 -9.08 -14.67
N ILE A 154 10.54 -9.39 -13.45
CA ILE A 154 10.81 -8.41 -12.38
C ILE A 154 12.29 -8.01 -12.28
N SER A 155 13.22 -8.63 -13.03
CA SER A 155 14.67 -8.41 -12.84
C SER A 155 15.11 -6.97 -13.12
N ASN A 156 14.40 -6.29 -14.02
CA ASN A 156 14.72 -4.93 -14.45
C ASN A 156 13.90 -3.85 -13.72
N TRP A 157 13.10 -4.23 -12.71
CA TRP A 157 12.26 -3.28 -11.97
C TRP A 157 13.12 -2.37 -11.09
N LYS A 158 12.78 -1.08 -11.06
CA LYS A 158 13.48 -0.05 -10.28
C LYS A 158 12.46 0.78 -9.50
N TYR A 159 12.90 1.33 -8.37
CA TYR A 159 12.15 2.41 -7.72
C TYR A 159 12.18 3.66 -8.59
N PHE A 160 11.12 4.46 -8.52
CA PHE A 160 11.06 5.83 -9.00
C PHE A 160 10.19 6.65 -8.04
N GLU A 161 10.31 7.97 -8.10
CA GLU A 161 9.49 8.90 -7.33
C GLU A 161 8.26 9.31 -8.13
N LEU A 162 7.06 9.26 -7.55
CA LEU A 162 5.80 9.53 -8.27
C LEU A 162 5.83 10.85 -9.06
N GLY A 163 6.42 11.90 -8.48
CA GLY A 163 6.56 13.23 -9.10
C GLY A 163 7.42 13.29 -10.36
N THR A 164 8.21 12.25 -10.66
CA THR A 164 9.01 12.16 -11.91
C THR A 164 8.19 11.72 -13.12
N LEU A 165 7.05 11.03 -12.90
CA LEU A 165 6.18 10.54 -13.97
C LEU A 165 4.80 11.19 -13.97
N PHE A 166 4.32 11.65 -12.81
CA PHE A 166 2.97 12.18 -12.64
C PHE A 166 2.99 13.56 -12.00
N LYS A 167 2.17 14.47 -12.54
CA LYS A 167 1.81 15.71 -11.83
C LYS A 167 0.92 15.33 -10.65
N ILE A 168 1.41 15.52 -9.43
CA ILE A 168 0.65 15.26 -8.20
C ILE A 168 -0.27 16.46 -7.95
N GLU A 169 -1.58 16.20 -7.83
CA GLU A 169 -2.60 17.17 -7.45
C GLU A 169 -3.42 16.63 -6.28
N SER A 170 -3.79 17.49 -5.33
CA SER A 170 -4.76 17.16 -4.28
C SER A 170 -6.17 17.07 -4.85
N THR A 171 -7.07 16.37 -4.16
CA THR A 171 -8.50 16.39 -4.48
C THR A 171 -9.06 17.80 -4.39
N LYS A 172 -9.93 18.15 -5.33
CA LYS A 172 -10.67 19.42 -5.31
C LYS A 172 -11.98 19.17 -4.56
N GLY A 173 -12.16 19.84 -3.42
CA GLY A 173 -13.33 19.69 -2.55
C GLY A 173 -13.03 18.96 -1.23
N ASP A 174 -13.62 19.45 -0.14
CA ASP A 174 -13.38 18.95 1.23
C ASP A 174 -14.36 17.87 1.67
N ASN A 175 -15.55 17.80 1.07
CA ASN A 175 -16.59 16.81 1.37
C ASN A 175 -17.52 16.58 0.18
N THR A 176 -18.29 15.49 0.24
CA THR A 176 -19.23 15.06 -0.81
C THR A 176 -20.54 15.85 -0.86
N ASN A 177 -20.87 16.64 0.16
CA ASN A 177 -22.20 17.27 0.27
C ASN A 177 -22.40 18.42 -0.73
N ASN A 178 -21.30 18.93 -1.30
CA ASN A 178 -21.32 19.96 -2.33
C ASN A 178 -21.46 19.38 -3.75
N LEU A 179 -21.40 18.05 -3.91
CA LEU A 179 -21.49 17.40 -5.21
C LEU A 179 -22.97 17.24 -5.59
N ILE A 180 -23.38 17.83 -6.71
CA ILE A 180 -24.76 17.67 -7.19
C ILE A 180 -24.88 16.29 -7.85
N GLU A 181 -25.66 15.40 -7.23
CA GLU A 181 -25.99 14.07 -7.78
C GLU A 181 -26.85 14.17 -9.04
N GLY A 182 -26.65 13.23 -9.97
CA GLY A 182 -27.37 13.18 -11.25
C GLY A 182 -26.52 13.69 -12.43
N GLY A 183 -26.81 13.17 -13.62
CA GLY A 183 -25.97 13.28 -14.82
C GLY A 183 -25.14 12.01 -15.05
N GLY A 184 -25.08 11.54 -16.29
CA GLY A 184 -24.49 10.23 -16.65
C GLY A 184 -23.02 10.28 -17.08
N ASP A 185 -22.34 11.41 -16.86
CA ASP A 185 -21.13 11.75 -17.61
C ASP A 185 -19.88 11.12 -16.99
N VAL A 186 -19.64 11.43 -15.72
CA VAL A 186 -18.39 11.14 -14.99
C VAL A 186 -18.68 10.25 -13.78
N ALA A 187 -17.73 9.37 -13.42
CA ALA A 187 -17.82 8.57 -12.20
C ALA A 187 -17.14 9.31 -11.03
N TYR A 188 -17.79 9.39 -9.88
CA TYR A 188 -17.21 9.95 -8.66
C TYR A 188 -16.45 8.87 -7.88
N ILE A 189 -15.14 9.02 -7.68
CA ILE A 189 -14.33 8.01 -6.99
C ILE A 189 -14.13 8.41 -5.53
N ALA A 190 -14.79 7.68 -4.63
CA ALA A 190 -14.74 7.86 -3.18
C ALA A 190 -13.63 7.03 -2.52
N ALA A 191 -13.36 7.37 -1.26
CA ALA A 191 -12.39 6.74 -0.36
C ALA A 191 -12.87 5.38 0.21
N LYS A 192 -13.34 4.46 -0.66
CA LYS A 192 -13.85 3.13 -0.27
C LYS A 192 -13.07 1.97 -0.87
N LYS A 193 -13.19 0.79 -0.24
CA LYS A 193 -12.50 -0.43 -0.63
C LYS A 193 -13.24 -1.21 -1.73
N GLU A 194 -14.55 -1.06 -1.79
CA GLU A 194 -15.46 -1.77 -2.68
C GLU A 194 -15.60 -1.05 -4.03
N SER A 195 -15.86 -1.80 -5.11
CA SER A 195 -16.11 -1.26 -6.46
C SER A 195 -15.01 -0.30 -6.97
N ASN A 196 -13.75 -0.48 -6.58
CA ASN A 196 -12.63 0.40 -6.93
C ASN A 196 -12.89 1.90 -6.64
N GLY A 197 -13.64 2.21 -5.56
CA GLY A 197 -13.98 3.58 -5.17
C GLY A 197 -15.26 4.16 -5.80
N TYR A 198 -15.83 3.55 -6.85
CA TYR A 198 -16.85 4.08 -7.79
C TYR A 198 -17.99 5.03 -7.34
N GLU A 199 -18.48 4.96 -6.10
CA GLU A 199 -19.75 5.58 -5.64
C GLU A 199 -20.92 5.70 -6.66
N PHE A 200 -21.01 6.80 -7.40
CA PHE A 200 -22.10 7.13 -8.32
C PHE A 200 -21.63 7.88 -9.58
N MET A 201 -22.55 8.10 -10.52
CA MET A 201 -22.37 8.95 -11.70
C MET A 201 -22.94 10.36 -11.47
N TRP A 202 -22.29 11.38 -12.02
CA TRP A 202 -22.72 12.78 -11.91
C TRP A 202 -22.44 13.62 -13.17
N SER A 203 -23.08 14.80 -13.21
CA SER A 203 -23.05 15.78 -14.29
C SER A 203 -21.72 16.51 -14.38
N LEU A 204 -21.15 16.51 -15.59
CA LEU A 204 -19.95 17.28 -15.91
C LEU A 204 -20.22 18.80 -15.82
N ASN A 205 -21.46 19.22 -16.08
CA ASN A 205 -21.75 20.63 -16.28
C ASN A 205 -21.89 21.40 -14.97
N ASP A 206 -22.47 20.77 -13.96
CA ASP A 206 -22.85 21.41 -12.70
C ASP A 206 -21.71 21.41 -11.67
N ASN A 207 -20.61 20.69 -11.94
CA ASN A 207 -19.55 20.39 -10.98
C ASN A 207 -18.12 20.67 -11.50
N LYS A 208 -17.97 21.55 -12.52
CA LYS A 208 -16.71 21.76 -13.27
C LYS A 208 -15.48 22.10 -12.41
N GLU A 209 -15.69 22.78 -11.29
CA GLU A 209 -14.66 23.20 -10.34
C GLU A 209 -13.96 22.03 -9.62
N TYR A 210 -14.67 20.93 -9.40
CA TYR A 210 -14.16 19.75 -8.68
C TYR A 210 -13.38 18.77 -9.58
N ILE A 211 -13.28 19.06 -10.89
CA ILE A 211 -12.76 18.11 -11.87
C ILE A 211 -11.27 18.35 -12.15
N SER A 212 -10.46 17.30 -12.06
CA SER A 212 -9.15 17.23 -12.72
C SER A 212 -9.29 16.44 -14.02
N ARG A 213 -8.78 17.01 -15.13
CA ARG A 213 -8.84 16.41 -16.47
C ARG A 213 -7.48 15.85 -16.85
N GLY A 214 -7.43 14.60 -17.28
CA GLY A 214 -6.21 13.96 -17.79
C GLY A 214 -6.27 12.43 -17.69
N ASN A 215 -5.18 11.78 -18.08
CA ASN A 215 -4.96 10.36 -17.82
C ASN A 215 -4.37 10.20 -16.40
N CYS A 216 -5.25 10.20 -15.39
CA CYS A 216 -4.87 10.22 -13.98
C CYS A 216 -5.05 8.86 -13.30
N ILE A 217 -4.13 8.51 -12.41
CA ILE A 217 -4.27 7.40 -11.46
C ILE A 217 -4.75 7.98 -10.13
N TYR A 218 -5.90 7.53 -9.64
CA TYR A 218 -6.37 7.87 -8.29
C TYR A 218 -5.73 6.92 -7.27
N LEU A 219 -5.06 7.50 -6.26
CA LEU A 219 -4.35 6.77 -5.23
C LEU A 219 -4.96 7.07 -3.86
N TYR A 220 -5.92 6.23 -3.45
CA TYR A 220 -6.54 6.25 -2.12
C TYR A 220 -5.67 5.51 -1.09
N ASN A 221 -5.58 6.05 0.13
CA ASN A 221 -4.74 5.53 1.22
C ASN A 221 -3.26 5.31 0.83
N LEU A 222 -2.66 6.28 0.14
CA LEU A 222 -1.23 6.49 0.28
C LEU A 222 -0.97 6.87 1.75
N SER A 223 -0.38 5.96 2.52
CA SER A 223 0.39 6.38 3.69
C SER A 223 1.50 7.32 3.22
N LYS A 224 2.05 8.16 4.12
CA LYS A 224 3.15 9.06 3.75
C LYS A 224 4.36 8.31 3.16
N GLU A 225 4.50 7.02 3.45
CA GLU A 225 5.51 6.09 2.92
C GLU A 225 5.44 5.86 1.39
N ALA A 226 4.29 6.09 0.74
CA ALA A 226 4.08 5.64 -0.64
C ALA A 226 4.73 6.52 -1.73
N GLN A 227 5.61 7.46 -1.35
CA GLN A 227 6.36 8.32 -2.27
C GLN A 227 7.27 7.53 -3.23
N ALA A 228 7.70 6.32 -2.85
CA ALA A 228 8.48 5.38 -3.66
C ALA A 228 7.64 4.22 -4.23
N THR A 229 6.53 4.52 -4.92
CA THR A 229 5.71 3.49 -5.57
C THR A 229 6.39 2.94 -6.83
N ARG A 230 6.56 1.62 -6.91
CA ARG A 230 7.07 0.92 -8.12
C ARG A 230 5.94 0.61 -9.11
N CYS A 231 5.84 1.36 -10.20
CA CYS A 231 5.02 1.01 -11.37
C CYS A 231 5.84 0.43 -12.53
N ILE A 232 5.14 -0.19 -13.47
CA ILE A 232 5.69 -0.84 -14.67
C ILE A 232 6.06 0.22 -15.72
N LYS A 233 7.32 0.22 -16.17
CA LYS A 233 7.73 0.92 -17.38
C LYS A 233 7.47 0.02 -18.59
N ASP A 234 6.23 0.06 -19.07
CA ASP A 234 5.76 -0.33 -20.42
C ASP A 234 4.23 -0.26 -20.45
N MET A 235 3.67 0.96 -20.40
CA MET A 235 2.26 1.19 -20.74
C MET A 235 2.18 1.59 -22.22
N ILE A 236 2.49 0.65 -23.12
CA ILE A 236 2.15 0.78 -24.53
C ILE A 236 0.64 0.55 -24.67
N LEU A 237 -0.11 1.63 -24.47
CA LEU A 237 -1.39 1.83 -25.14
C LEU A 237 -1.13 2.81 -26.29
N SER A 238 -0.52 2.27 -27.34
CA SER A 238 -0.49 2.91 -28.65
C SER A 238 -1.84 2.67 -29.33
N GLU A 239 -2.61 3.75 -29.48
CA GLU A 239 -3.79 3.94 -30.36
C GLU A 239 -4.95 2.94 -30.20
#